data_AF-A0A3A8WPB3-F1
#
_entry.id   AF-A0A3A8WPB3-F1
#
_cell.length_a   1.000
_cell.length_b   1.000
_cell.length_c   1.000
_cell.angle_alpha   90.00
_cell.angle_beta   90.00
_cell.angle_gamma   90.00
#
_symmetry.space_group_name_H-M   'P 1'
#
loop_
_entity.id
_entity.type
_entity.pdbx_description
1 polymer ?
#
loop_
_entity_poly.entity_id
_entity_poly.type
_entity_poly.pdbx_seq_one_letter_code
_entity_poly.pdbx_strand_id
1 'polypeptide(L)'
;MGKKKADQKTGKAVLTFTVAECGEYHSLGKYYEGIQTLEEAVNLYQRIPPERRNGIPAIGINLHVMGTDKMENVQADILSDDEIDTGFISLIPELCGNPEVQEAVKAIIRRFPDKEVIDY
;
A
#
# COMPACT_ATOMS: atom_id res chain seq x y z
N MET A 1 17.83 -24.23 24.58
CA MET A 1 16.46 -23.68 24.78
C MET A 1 15.94 -23.12 23.46
N GLY A 2 14.78 -23.63 23.03
CA GLY A 2 13.88 -23.23 21.94
C GLY A 2 14.30 -22.20 20.89
N LYS A 3 14.56 -22.66 19.66
CA LYS A 3 14.26 -21.87 18.45
C LYS A 3 12.73 -21.73 18.40
N LYS A 4 12.21 -20.51 18.63
CA LYS A 4 10.81 -20.20 18.30
C LYS A 4 10.68 -20.35 16.78
N LYS A 5 10.05 -21.44 16.34
CA LYS A 5 9.53 -21.53 14.97
C LYS A 5 8.56 -20.36 14.84
N ALA A 6 8.87 -19.42 13.95
CA ALA A 6 7.87 -18.49 13.46
C ALA A 6 6.71 -19.34 12.97
N ASP A 7 5.57 -19.20 13.63
CA ASP A 7 4.34 -19.86 13.25
C ASP A 7 3.96 -19.23 11.91
N GLN A 8 4.35 -19.88 10.81
CA GLN A 8 3.92 -19.49 9.48
C GLN A 8 2.42 -19.75 9.46
N LYS A 9 1.62 -18.72 9.75
CA LYS A 9 0.18 -18.74 9.49
C LYS A 9 0.03 -19.00 7.99
N THR A 10 -0.29 -20.24 7.63
CA THR A 10 -0.50 -20.75 6.26
C THR A 10 -1.80 -20.25 5.64
N GLY A 11 -2.26 -19.06 6.02
CA GLY A 11 -3.43 -18.42 5.43
C GLY A 11 -3.10 -17.85 4.06
N LYS A 12 -4.07 -17.89 3.14
CA LYS A 12 -3.95 -17.20 1.85
C LYS A 12 -3.84 -15.70 2.11
N ALA A 13 -2.77 -15.07 1.63
CA ALA A 13 -2.64 -13.62 1.66
C ALA A 13 -3.54 -12.99 0.58
N VAL A 14 -4.17 -11.87 0.90
CA VAL A 14 -5.05 -11.09 0.02
C VAL A 14 -4.52 -9.67 -0.01
N LEU A 15 -4.12 -9.21 -1.19
CA LEU A 15 -3.71 -7.85 -1.45
C LEU A 15 -4.91 -6.97 -1.79
N THR A 16 -5.01 -5.81 -1.15
CA THR A 16 -5.97 -4.75 -1.46
C THR A 16 -5.25 -3.41 -1.51
N PHE A 17 -5.85 -2.44 -2.19
CA PHE A 17 -5.33 -1.08 -2.28
C PHE A 17 -6.05 -0.15 -1.30
N THR A 18 -5.37 0.94 -0.97
CA THR A 18 -5.89 2.04 -0.17
C THR A 18 -5.67 3.36 -0.90
N VAL A 19 -6.53 4.34 -0.64
CA VAL A 19 -6.37 5.71 -1.13
C VAL A 19 -6.67 6.67 0.00
N ALA A 20 -5.71 7.54 0.32
CA ALA A 20 -5.84 8.56 1.36
C ALA A 20 -5.78 9.96 0.75
N GLU A 21 -6.63 10.86 1.24
CA GLU A 21 -6.52 12.30 0.91
C GLU A 21 -5.35 12.99 1.63
N CYS A 22 -4.83 12.34 2.68
CA CYS A 22 -3.61 12.70 3.38
C CYS A 22 -2.91 11.39 3.81
N GLY A 23 -1.83 11.02 3.12
CA GLY A 23 -1.02 9.84 3.41
C GLY A 23 -0.26 9.95 4.73
N GLU A 24 0.09 11.17 5.14
CA GLU A 24 0.77 11.45 6.41
C GLU A 24 -0.14 11.14 7.61
N TYR A 25 -1.44 11.42 7.46
CA TYR A 25 -2.45 11.19 8.48
C TYR A 25 -3.76 10.76 7.80
N HIS A 26 -3.98 9.44 7.68
CA HIS A 26 -5.18 8.90 7.01
C HIS A 26 -6.52 9.35 7.65
N SER A 27 -6.49 9.85 8.89
CA SER A 27 -7.65 10.44 9.56
C SER A 27 -8.01 11.86 9.07
N LEU A 28 -7.12 12.53 8.33
CA LEU A 28 -7.32 13.88 7.80
C LEU A 28 -7.88 13.84 6.37
N GLY A 29 -9.19 13.64 6.26
CA GLY A 29 -9.91 13.61 4.99
C GLY A 29 -10.60 12.27 4.77
N LYS A 30 -10.86 11.92 3.51
CA LYS A 30 -11.36 10.59 3.19
C LYS A 30 -10.23 9.58 3.07
N TYR A 31 -10.53 8.38 3.55
CA TYR A 31 -9.70 7.20 3.43
C TYR A 31 -10.55 6.07 2.85
N TYR A 32 -10.06 5.48 1.77
CA TYR A 32 -10.68 4.36 1.09
C TYR A 32 -9.79 3.13 1.29
N GLU A 33 -10.38 2.04 1.79
CA GLU A 33 -9.69 0.77 2.03
C GLU A 33 -10.42 -0.40 1.37
N GLY A 34 -9.73 -1.53 1.20
CA GLY A 34 -10.32 -2.76 0.64
C GLY A 34 -10.56 -2.71 -0.87
N ILE A 35 -9.93 -1.77 -1.57
CA ILE A 35 -10.05 -1.60 -3.03
C ILE A 35 -9.39 -2.81 -3.71
N GLN A 36 -10.10 -3.46 -4.63
CA GLN A 36 -9.64 -4.73 -5.21
C GLN A 36 -8.70 -4.56 -6.40
N THR A 37 -8.71 -3.39 -7.05
CA THR A 37 -7.96 -3.16 -8.29
C THR A 37 -7.16 -1.86 -8.23
N LEU A 38 -5.98 -1.88 -8.88
CA LEU A 38 -5.18 -0.67 -9.02
C LEU A 38 -5.91 0.41 -9.84
N GLU A 39 -6.69 0.02 -10.85
CA GLU A 39 -7.44 0.96 -11.68
C GLU A 39 -8.45 1.77 -10.85
N GLU A 40 -9.20 1.11 -9.97
CA GLU A 40 -10.12 1.78 -9.05
C GLU A 40 -9.38 2.72 -8.09
N ALA A 41 -8.25 2.27 -7.52
CA ALA A 41 -7.44 3.10 -6.63
C ALA A 41 -6.90 4.35 -7.34
N VAL A 42 -6.39 4.21 -8.57
CA VAL A 42 -5.93 5.33 -9.40
C VAL A 42 -7.06 6.30 -9.71
N ASN A 43 -8.24 5.79 -10.08
CA ASN A 43 -9.41 6.61 -10.35
C ASN A 43 -9.84 7.41 -9.12
N LEU A 44 -9.80 6.82 -7.92
CA LEU A 44 -10.10 7.51 -6.67
C LEU A 44 -9.05 8.58 -6.37
N TYR A 45 -7.76 8.24 -6.49
CA TYR A 45 -6.65 9.16 -6.25
C TYR A 45 -6.69 10.39 -7.17
N GLN A 46 -6.90 10.19 -8.47
CA GLN A 46 -6.97 11.28 -9.46
C GLN A 46 -8.21 12.17 -9.29
N ARG A 47 -9.27 11.68 -8.62
CA ARG A 47 -10.50 12.43 -8.35
C ARG A 47 -10.44 13.21 -7.04
N ILE A 48 -9.36 13.12 -6.27
CA ILE A 48 -9.17 13.93 -5.06
C ILE A 48 -9.11 15.40 -5.50
N PRO A 49 -10.10 16.24 -5.13
CA PRO A 49 -10.12 17.62 -5.58
C PRO A 49 -9.00 18.41 -4.89
N PRO A 50 -8.38 19.39 -5.59
CA PRO A 50 -7.29 20.18 -5.03
C PRO A 50 -7.62 20.82 -3.67
N GLU A 51 -8.86 21.27 -3.50
CA GLU A 51 -9.39 21.89 -2.27
C GLU A 51 -9.46 20.94 -1.06
N ARG A 52 -9.37 19.62 -1.28
CA ARG A 52 -9.42 18.58 -0.23
C ARG A 52 -8.08 17.90 0.02
N ARG A 53 -7.01 18.39 -0.60
CA ARG A 53 -5.64 18.00 -0.22
C ARG A 53 -5.28 18.69 1.09
N ASN A 54 -5.81 18.17 2.19
CA ASN A 54 -5.44 18.60 3.54
C ASN A 54 -3.98 18.23 3.88
N GLY A 55 -3.37 17.36 3.06
CA GLY A 55 -1.95 17.02 3.02
C GLY A 55 -1.62 16.33 1.69
N ILE A 56 -0.57 15.53 1.68
CA ILE A 56 -0.13 14.79 0.49
C ILE A 56 -1.06 13.59 0.25
N PRO A 57 -1.78 13.47 -0.87
CA PRO A 57 -2.60 12.29 -1.14
C PRO A 57 -1.71 11.07 -1.42
N ALA A 58 -2.21 9.88 -1.10
CA ALA A 58 -1.46 8.64 -1.25
C ALA A 58 -2.27 7.48 -1.84
N ILE A 59 -1.57 6.58 -2.54
CA ILE A 59 -2.05 5.23 -2.84
C ILE A 59 -1.18 4.25 -2.05
N GLY A 60 -1.82 3.37 -1.30
CA GLY A 60 -1.15 2.33 -0.53
C GLY A 60 -1.66 0.93 -0.84
N ILE A 61 -1.05 -0.03 -0.16
CA ILE A 61 -1.42 -1.44 -0.17
C ILE A 61 -1.69 -1.93 1.24
N ASN A 62 -2.61 -2.86 1.35
CA ASN A 62 -2.93 -3.58 2.58
C ASN A 62 -2.91 -5.08 2.27
N LEU A 63 -2.02 -5.80 2.94
CA LEU A 63 -1.87 -7.25 2.85
C LEU A 63 -2.52 -7.92 4.07
N HIS A 64 -3.59 -8.67 3.82
CA HIS A 64 -4.33 -9.40 4.84
C HIS A 64 -4.07 -10.90 4.73
N VAL A 65 -3.80 -11.59 5.83
CA VAL A 65 -3.73 -13.06 5.87
C VAL A 65 -5.09 -13.59 6.29
N MET A 66 -5.75 -14.36 5.43
CA MET A 66 -7.08 -14.89 5.74
C MET A 66 -7.10 -15.67 7.07
N GLY A 67 -8.02 -15.29 7.95
CA GLY A 67 -8.17 -15.89 9.28
C GLY A 67 -7.41 -15.17 10.40
N THR A 68 -6.73 -14.05 10.10
CA THR A 68 -6.15 -13.14 11.10
C THR A 68 -7.08 -11.97 11.41
N ASP A 69 -6.80 -11.24 12.49
CA ASP A 69 -7.48 -9.97 12.72
C ASP A 69 -6.99 -8.90 11.73
N LYS A 70 -7.82 -7.89 11.43
CA LYS A 70 -7.41 -6.75 10.58
C LYS A 70 -6.24 -5.96 11.17
N MET A 71 -6.11 -5.92 12.49
CA MET A 71 -4.98 -5.28 13.17
C MET A 71 -3.65 -5.99 12.92
N GLU A 72 -3.68 -7.24 12.42
CA GLU A 72 -2.48 -7.98 12.00
C GLU A 72 -2.12 -7.72 10.53
N ASN A 73 -2.88 -6.91 9.80
CA ASN A 73 -2.56 -6.59 8.41
C ASN A 73 -1.28 -5.78 8.32
N VAL A 74 -0.55 -6.01 7.24
CA VAL A 74 0.62 -5.20 6.89
C VAL A 74 0.20 -4.20 5.84
N GLN A 75 0.28 -2.92 6.16
CA GLN A 75 -0.10 -1.82 5.28
C GLN A 75 1.09 -0.89 5.05
N ALA A 76 1.23 -0.37 3.83
CA ALA A 76 2.20 0.64 3.48
C ALA A 76 1.65 1.55 2.37
N ASP A 77 1.92 2.85 2.47
CA ASP A 77 1.72 3.77 1.36
C ASP A 77 2.89 3.64 0.39
N ILE A 78 2.59 3.61 -0.91
CA ILE A 78 3.58 3.38 -1.98
C ILE A 78 3.79 4.66 -2.78
N LEU A 79 2.71 5.30 -3.22
CA LEU A 79 2.74 6.54 -3.98
C LEU A 79 2.31 7.68 -3.05
N SER A 80 3.15 8.72 -2.96
CA SER A 80 2.90 9.94 -2.19
C SER A 80 3.30 11.15 -3.02
N ASP A 81 2.32 12.01 -3.35
CA ASP A 81 2.46 13.14 -4.29
C ASP A 81 3.36 12.84 -5.50
N ASP A 82 4.66 13.17 -5.44
CA ASP A 82 5.65 13.06 -6.51
C ASP A 82 6.55 11.82 -6.47
N GLU A 83 6.43 10.98 -5.44
CA GLU A 83 7.36 9.87 -5.17
C GLU A 83 6.65 8.52 -5.08
N ILE A 84 7.34 7.48 -5.53
CA ILE A 84 7.00 6.06 -5.36
C ILE A 84 8.09 5.41 -4.52
N ASP A 85 7.79 5.10 -3.25
CA ASP A 85 8.75 4.55 -2.31
C ASP A 85 8.79 3.02 -2.38
N THR A 86 9.74 2.49 -3.14
CA THR A 86 10.00 1.05 -3.24
C THR A 86 11.00 0.56 -2.21
N GLY A 87 11.84 1.47 -1.67
CA GLY A 87 12.78 1.20 -0.60
C GLY A 87 12.05 0.76 0.67
N PHE A 88 11.02 1.50 1.08
CA PHE A 88 10.21 1.17 2.25
C PHE A 88 9.53 -0.20 2.13
N ILE A 89 8.99 -0.52 0.95
CA ILE A 89 8.41 -1.85 0.68
C ILE A 89 9.45 -2.96 0.79
N SER A 90 10.68 -2.70 0.35
CA SER A 90 11.79 -3.67 0.41
C SER A 90 12.24 -3.96 1.85
N LEU A 91 12.03 -3.03 2.78
CA LEU A 91 12.36 -3.17 4.20
C LEU A 91 11.36 -4.04 4.97
N ILE A 92 10.15 -4.25 4.45
CA ILE A 92 9.09 -5.01 5.12
C ILE A 92 9.04 -6.43 4.52
N PRO A 93 9.49 -7.48 5.24
CA PRO A 93 9.62 -8.83 4.68
C PRO A 93 8.33 -9.41 4.09
N GLU A 94 7.19 -9.13 4.71
CA GLU A 94 5.87 -9.59 4.28
C GLU A 94 5.45 -8.98 2.93
N LEU A 95 5.88 -7.74 2.65
CA LEU A 95 5.59 -7.03 1.41
C LEU A 95 6.62 -7.35 0.32
N CYS A 96 7.91 -7.29 0.68
CA CYS A 96 9.02 -7.61 -0.22
C CYS A 96 8.94 -9.06 -0.74
N GLY A 97 8.62 -10.01 0.14
CA GLY A 97 8.52 -11.42 -0.19
C GLY A 97 7.24 -11.84 -0.93
N ASN A 98 6.28 -10.93 -1.13
CA ASN A 98 4.98 -11.26 -1.74
C ASN A 98 4.96 -10.91 -3.25
N PRO A 99 4.79 -11.90 -4.16
CA PRO A 99 4.78 -11.64 -5.60
C PRO A 99 3.66 -10.71 -6.07
N GLU A 100 2.48 -10.76 -5.47
CA GLU A 100 1.36 -9.87 -5.82
C GLU A 100 1.67 -8.42 -5.46
N VAL A 101 2.34 -8.20 -4.32
CA VAL A 101 2.83 -6.87 -3.93
C VAL A 101 3.86 -6.35 -4.92
N GLN A 102 4.83 -7.18 -5.32
CA GLN A 102 5.86 -6.79 -6.28
C GLN A 102 5.26 -6.43 -7.65
N GLU A 103 4.24 -7.16 -8.11
CA GLU A 103 3.54 -6.82 -9.34
C GLU A 103 2.70 -5.54 -9.20
N ALA A 104 2.07 -5.31 -8.04
CA ALA A 104 1.36 -4.07 -7.76
C ALA A 104 2.29 -2.84 -7.78
N VAL A 105 3.47 -2.92 -7.16
CA VAL A 105 4.48 -1.86 -7.19
C VAL A 105 4.92 -1.55 -8.63
N LYS A 106 5.27 -2.57 -9.41
CA LYS A 106 5.62 -2.39 -10.83
C LYS A 106 4.48 -1.77 -11.63
N ALA A 107 3.24 -2.15 -11.36
CA ALA A 107 2.07 -1.61 -12.02
C ALA A 107 1.84 -0.13 -11.65
N ILE A 108 2.07 0.26 -10.39
CA ILE A 108 2.03 1.67 -9.96
C ILE A 108 3.10 2.48 -10.69
N ILE A 109 4.36 2.02 -10.74
CA ILE A 109 5.44 2.68 -11.48
C ILE A 109 5.07 2.89 -12.95
N ARG A 110 4.53 1.87 -13.62
CA ARG A 110 4.08 1.98 -15.03
C ARG A 110 2.93 2.97 -15.21
N ARG A 111 2.06 3.11 -14.20
CA ARG A 111 0.88 3.98 -14.26
C ARG A 111 1.22 5.45 -14.03
N PHE A 112 2.30 5.70 -13.29
CA PHE A 112 2.78 7.03 -12.92
C PHE A 112 4.25 7.21 -13.33
N PRO A 113 4.55 7.23 -14.64
CA PRO A 113 5.93 7.29 -15.14
C PRO A 113 6.64 8.62 -14.83
N ASP A 114 5.89 9.67 -14.49
CA ASP A 114 6.41 10.99 -14.16
C ASP A 114 6.82 11.12 -12.68
N LYS A 115 6.59 10.09 -11.87
CA LYS A 115 6.90 10.10 -10.43
C LYS A 115 8.28 9.53 -10.18
N GLU A 116 9.00 10.12 -9.24
CA GLU A 116 10.34 9.66 -8.86
C GLU A 116 10.23 8.33 -8.11
N VAL A 117 11.05 7.34 -8.48
CA VAL A 117 11.11 6.06 -7.78
C VAL A 117 12.26 6.12 -6.79
N ILE A 118 11.97 5.87 -5.52
CA ILE A 118 12.94 5.86 -4.44
C ILE A 118 13.20 4.42 -3.98
N ASP A 119 14.47 4.01 -3.96
CA ASP A 119 14.95 2.67 -3.63
C ASP A 119 16.19 2.70 -2.70
N TYR A 120 15.98 3.10 -1.44
CA TYR A 120 17.05 3.23 -0.42
C TYR A 120 17.91 1.97 -0.21
#